data_AF-W9CKH3-F1
#
_entry.id   AF-W9CKH3-F1
#
_cell.length_a   1.000
_cell.length_b   1.000
_cell.length_c   1.000
_cell.angle_alpha   90.00
_cell.angle_beta   90.00
_cell.angle_gamma   90.00
#
_symmetry.space_group_name_H-M   'P 1'
#
loop_
_entity.id
_entity.type
_entity.pdbx_description
1 polymer ?
#
loop_
_entity_poly.entity_id
_entity_poly.type
_entity_poly.pdbx_seq_one_letter_code
_entity_poly.pdbx_strand_id
1 'polypeptide(L)'
;MESLIAGSDTISNIDASSQINYPPDANYMTQDEIDTHIFFMREALAMANLALNTNETPVGCVLVDPVLKKVVARGMNATNRSYNGTRHAEFIAIDELLSSSSKMDCGGANENKHGKRKREGGDNEGDNDKGDAIGSTRCDYGPEDLKSLDLYVTIEPCIMCASLLQQFGIRKVWYGAVNDKFGGNGGVLNIHRGNGIFDSNDAAEDGEEDNKKEKGDEEWPEKQEGDYEVSGGWLREEAIVILRRFYVQENGRAPEPRNKKERILKLDVEPMIDPGAKGDESG
;
A
#
# COMPACT_ATOMS: atom_id res chain seq x y z
N MET A 1 -23.78 -48.46 4.74
CA MET A 1 -22.84 -48.00 5.77
C MET A 1 -21.87 -47.05 5.08
N GLU A 2 -22.40 -45.88 4.69
CA GLU A 2 -21.67 -44.81 4.02
C GLU A 2 -21.33 -43.75 5.07
N SER A 3 -20.07 -43.35 5.18
CA SER A 3 -19.72 -42.00 5.65
C SER A 3 -18.24 -41.66 5.41
N LEU A 4 -18.06 -40.56 4.67
CA LEU A 4 -17.12 -39.45 4.94
C LEU A 4 -15.63 -39.67 4.66
N ILE A 5 -15.21 -39.27 3.45
CA ILE A 5 -13.93 -38.60 3.22
C ILE A 5 -14.28 -37.17 2.81
N ALA A 6 -14.01 -36.20 3.68
CA ALA A 6 -14.21 -34.78 3.41
C ALA A 6 -13.06 -34.27 2.52
N GLY A 7 -13.45 -33.65 1.40
CA GLY A 7 -12.57 -33.16 0.36
C GLY A 7 -11.80 -31.90 0.76
N SER A 8 -10.61 -31.81 0.17
CA SER A 8 -9.80 -30.61 0.04
C SER A 8 -10.47 -29.63 -0.92
N ASP A 9 -11.07 -28.56 -0.40
CA ASP A 9 -11.54 -27.46 -1.24
C ASP A 9 -10.37 -26.51 -1.52
N THR A 10 -9.78 -26.69 -2.70
CA THR A 10 -8.92 -25.73 -3.37
C THR A 10 -9.68 -24.43 -3.63
N ILE A 11 -9.13 -23.31 -3.18
CA ILE A 11 -9.60 -21.96 -3.51
C ILE A 11 -9.35 -21.72 -5.00
N SER A 12 -10.33 -22.06 -5.82
CA SER A 12 -10.43 -21.65 -7.21
C SER A 12 -11.91 -21.39 -7.50
N ASN A 13 -12.20 -20.21 -8.03
CA ASN A 13 -13.50 -19.66 -8.41
C ASN A 13 -14.11 -18.69 -7.39
N ILE A 14 -13.49 -17.50 -7.29
CA ILE A 14 -14.28 -16.28 -7.14
C ILE A 14 -14.53 -15.81 -8.58
N ASP A 15 -15.81 -15.75 -8.93
CA ASP A 15 -16.31 -15.35 -10.24
C ASP A 15 -15.80 -13.94 -10.61
N ALA A 16 -15.09 -13.83 -11.73
CA ALA A 16 -14.40 -12.62 -12.17
C ALA A 16 -15.36 -11.65 -12.89
N SER A 17 -16.48 -11.31 -12.25
CA SER A 17 -17.48 -10.38 -12.79
C SER A 17 -18.14 -9.46 -11.76
N SER A 18 -17.56 -9.30 -10.57
CA SER A 18 -17.86 -8.10 -9.77
C SER A 18 -17.29 -6.89 -10.50
N GLN A 19 -18.15 -6.01 -11.02
CA GLN A 19 -17.74 -4.73 -11.62
C GLN A 19 -16.78 -4.02 -10.67
N ILE A 20 -15.50 -3.95 -11.03
CA ILE A 20 -14.51 -3.18 -10.28
C ILE A 20 -14.93 -1.73 -10.39
N ASN A 21 -15.19 -1.08 -9.24
CA ASN A 21 -15.54 0.32 -9.21
C ASN A 21 -14.25 1.14 -9.33
N TYR A 22 -14.02 1.72 -10.50
CA TYR A 22 -12.81 2.49 -10.74
C TYR A 22 -12.91 3.89 -10.11
N PRO A 23 -11.79 4.43 -9.62
CA PRO A 23 -11.78 5.81 -9.15
C PRO A 23 -12.00 6.79 -10.31
N PRO A 24 -12.47 8.03 -10.03
CA PRO A 24 -12.73 9.04 -11.06
C PRO A 24 -11.53 9.30 -11.98
N ASP A 25 -10.31 9.22 -11.44
CA ASP A 25 -9.05 9.41 -12.17
C ASP A 25 -8.87 8.39 -13.32
N ALA A 26 -9.45 7.20 -13.20
CA ALA A 26 -9.36 6.16 -14.22
C ALA A 26 -10.07 6.55 -15.54
N ASN A 27 -11.03 7.49 -15.50
CA ASN A 27 -11.74 7.97 -16.69
C ASN A 27 -10.81 8.64 -17.72
N TYR A 28 -9.61 9.06 -17.29
CA TYR A 28 -8.62 9.73 -18.12
C TYR A 28 -7.43 8.84 -18.47
N MET A 29 -7.51 7.53 -18.21
CA MET A 29 -6.45 6.56 -18.43
C MET A 29 -6.82 5.55 -19.52
N THR A 30 -5.79 5.02 -20.20
CA THR A 30 -5.94 3.87 -21.09
C THR A 30 -6.17 2.58 -20.29
N GLN A 31 -6.77 1.56 -20.91
CA GLN A 31 -6.98 0.27 -20.23
C GLN A 31 -5.67 -0.36 -19.72
N ASP A 32 -4.58 -0.25 -20.50
CA ASP A 32 -3.27 -0.77 -20.11
C ASP A 32 -2.70 -0.06 -18.86
N GLU A 33 -2.95 1.24 -18.72
CA GLU A 33 -2.57 2.01 -17.52
C GLU A 33 -3.40 1.58 -16.30
N ILE A 34 -4.72 1.46 -16.48
CA ILE A 34 -5.62 0.97 -15.43
C ILE A 34 -5.17 -0.42 -14.97
N ASP A 35 -4.93 -1.35 -15.90
CA ASP A 35 -4.50 -2.71 -15.60
C ASP A 35 -3.16 -2.73 -14.86
N THR A 36 -2.24 -1.83 -15.22
CA THR A 36 -0.97 -1.64 -14.52
C THR A 36 -1.19 -1.21 -13.06
N HIS A 37 -2.06 -0.23 -12.81
CA HIS A 37 -2.37 0.24 -11.46
C HIS A 37 -3.10 -0.83 -10.62
N ILE A 38 -4.05 -1.57 -11.23
CA ILE A 38 -4.70 -2.72 -10.59
C ILE A 38 -3.66 -3.77 -10.20
N PHE A 39 -2.72 -4.09 -11.08
CA PHE A 39 -1.68 -5.08 -10.82
C PHE A 39 -0.86 -4.71 -9.58
N PHE A 40 -0.38 -3.47 -9.47
CA PHE A 40 0.40 -3.04 -8.30
C PHE A 40 -0.44 -2.91 -7.03
N MET A 41 -1.71 -2.50 -7.15
CA MET A 41 -2.61 -2.49 -5.99
C MET A 41 -2.91 -3.91 -5.48
N ARG A 42 -2.97 -4.91 -6.38
CA ARG A 42 -3.07 -6.33 -5.99
C ARG A 42 -1.82 -6.82 -5.26
N GLU A 43 -0.63 -6.38 -5.66
CA GLU A 43 0.60 -6.67 -4.90
C GLU A 43 0.54 -6.06 -3.49
N ALA A 44 0.02 -4.84 -3.33
CA ALA A 44 -0.21 -4.22 -2.02
C ALA A 44 -1.25 -5.00 -1.19
N LEU A 45 -2.34 -5.47 -1.81
CA LEU A 45 -3.32 -6.35 -1.16
C LEU A 45 -2.72 -7.70 -0.74
N ALA A 46 -1.78 -8.26 -1.51
CA ALA A 46 -1.07 -9.48 -1.12
C ALA A 46 -0.26 -9.25 0.18
N MET A 47 0.40 -8.10 0.30
CA MET A 47 1.09 -7.71 1.55
C MET A 47 0.12 -7.49 2.71
N ALA A 48 -1.06 -6.91 2.46
CA ALA A 48 -2.09 -6.74 3.47
C ALA A 48 -2.66 -8.09 3.97
N ASN A 49 -2.82 -9.07 3.07
CA ASN A 49 -3.19 -10.44 3.43
C ASN A 49 -2.10 -11.12 4.28
N LEU A 50 -0.83 -10.88 3.98
CA LEU A 50 0.27 -11.38 4.81
C LEU A 50 0.23 -10.77 6.23
N ALA A 51 -0.06 -9.46 6.36
CA ALA A 51 -0.28 -8.83 7.66
C ALA A 51 -1.47 -9.46 8.40
N LEU A 52 -2.61 -9.65 7.73
CA LEU A 52 -3.78 -10.29 8.32
C LEU A 52 -3.46 -11.69 8.86
N ASN A 53 -2.78 -12.50 8.07
CA ASN A 53 -2.41 -13.88 8.42
C ASN A 53 -1.40 -13.96 9.57
N THR A 54 -0.67 -12.88 9.82
CA THR A 54 0.30 -12.76 10.92
C THR A 54 -0.25 -12.01 12.14
N ASN A 55 -1.56 -11.72 12.17
CA ASN A 55 -2.25 -10.97 13.22
C ASN A 55 -1.73 -9.52 13.37
N GLU A 56 -1.37 -8.89 12.26
CA GLU A 56 -1.13 -7.45 12.15
C GLU A 56 -2.33 -6.76 11.51
N THR A 57 -2.44 -5.45 11.75
CA THR A 57 -3.45 -4.64 11.06
C THR A 57 -3.20 -4.76 9.54
N PRO A 58 -4.19 -5.14 8.71
CA PRO A 58 -3.99 -5.55 7.32
C PRO A 58 -3.81 -4.35 6.39
N VAL A 59 -2.69 -3.65 6.55
CA VAL A 59 -2.22 -2.60 5.65
C VAL A 59 -0.95 -3.11 5.00
N GLY A 60 -0.98 -3.17 3.67
CA GLY A 60 0.15 -3.51 2.82
C GLY A 60 0.40 -2.44 1.77
N CYS A 61 1.65 -2.34 1.33
CA CYS A 61 2.09 -1.44 0.28
C CYS A 61 3.25 -2.00 -0.55
N VAL A 62 3.47 -1.42 -1.72
CA VAL A 62 4.64 -1.64 -2.57
C VAL A 62 5.16 -0.32 -3.12
N LEU A 63 6.49 -0.18 -3.18
CA LEU A 63 7.17 0.89 -3.91
C LEU A 63 7.46 0.41 -5.33
N VAL A 64 7.19 1.25 -6.31
CA VAL A 64 7.24 0.91 -7.74
C VAL A 64 8.04 1.96 -8.49
N ASP A 65 8.95 1.49 -9.35
CA ASP A 65 9.54 2.33 -10.40
C ASP A 65 8.53 2.42 -11.56
N PRO A 66 7.95 3.59 -11.84
CA PRO A 66 6.94 3.76 -12.87
C PRO A 66 7.49 3.66 -14.30
N VAL A 67 8.79 3.88 -14.50
CA VAL A 67 9.47 3.77 -15.80
C VAL A 67 9.75 2.30 -16.12
N LEU A 68 10.27 1.56 -15.14
CA LEU A 68 10.56 0.13 -15.29
C LEU A 68 9.34 -0.76 -15.07
N LYS A 69 8.24 -0.19 -14.57
CA LYS A 69 7.02 -0.91 -14.15
C LYS A 69 7.36 -2.11 -13.24
N LYS A 70 8.20 -1.85 -12.23
CA LYS A 70 8.74 -2.90 -11.36
C LYS A 70 8.56 -2.54 -9.89
N VAL A 71 8.15 -3.52 -9.09
CA VAL A 71 8.18 -3.41 -7.63
C VAL A 71 9.62 -3.44 -7.14
N VAL A 72 10.03 -2.40 -6.41
CA VAL A 72 11.39 -2.21 -5.89
C VAL A 72 11.50 -2.54 -4.40
N ALA A 73 10.40 -2.36 -3.64
CA ALA A 73 10.30 -2.74 -2.24
C ALA A 73 8.84 -3.00 -1.84
N ARG A 74 8.63 -3.69 -0.73
CA ARG A 74 7.33 -4.12 -0.21
C ARG A 74 7.23 -3.85 1.29
N GLY A 75 6.03 -3.57 1.76
CA GLY A 75 5.81 -3.26 3.15
C GLY A 75 4.47 -3.77 3.65
N MET A 76 4.44 -4.18 4.91
CA MET A 76 3.20 -4.44 5.63
C MET A 76 3.36 -3.99 7.08
N ASN A 77 2.25 -3.66 7.74
CA ASN A 77 2.29 -3.30 9.16
C ASN A 77 2.97 -4.40 9.99
N ALA A 78 3.85 -3.99 10.90
CA ALA A 78 4.62 -4.88 11.75
C ALA A 78 4.69 -4.38 13.21
N THR A 79 3.72 -3.55 13.61
CA THR A 79 3.68 -2.87 14.92
C THR A 79 3.69 -3.83 16.12
N ASN A 80 2.93 -4.92 16.05
CA ASN A 80 2.87 -5.95 17.09
C ASN A 80 4.18 -6.74 17.11
N ARG A 81 4.69 -7.15 15.94
CA ARG A 81 5.93 -7.93 15.84
C ARG A 81 7.15 -7.15 16.34
N SER A 82 7.21 -5.85 16.05
CA SER A 82 8.35 -5.00 16.37
C SER A 82 8.24 -4.31 17.73
N TYR A 83 7.08 -4.37 18.40
CA TYR A 83 6.77 -3.57 19.58
C TYR A 83 7.03 -2.07 19.38
N ASN A 84 6.74 -1.58 18.17
CA ASN A 84 7.01 -0.20 17.79
C ASN A 84 5.85 0.33 16.95
N GLY A 85 5.15 1.33 17.48
CA GLY A 85 3.98 1.94 16.86
C GLY A 85 4.27 2.66 15.54
N THR A 86 5.53 2.93 15.19
CA THR A 86 5.89 3.57 13.92
C THR A 86 6.09 2.57 12.77
N ARG A 87 6.11 1.25 13.03
CA ARG A 87 6.37 0.22 12.02
C ARG A 87 5.15 -0.07 11.14
N HIS A 88 4.71 0.96 10.44
CA HIS A 88 3.67 0.88 9.42
C HIS A 88 4.21 0.37 8.09
N ALA A 89 3.32 -0.06 7.19
CA ALA A 89 3.67 -0.61 5.88
C ALA A 89 4.66 0.28 5.11
N GLU A 90 4.44 1.59 5.09
CA GLU A 90 5.24 2.57 4.35
C GLU A 90 6.67 2.65 4.91
N PHE A 91 6.82 2.68 6.25
CA PHE A 91 8.14 2.62 6.90
C PHE A 91 8.88 1.32 6.56
N ILE A 92 8.18 0.18 6.56
CA ILE A 92 8.79 -1.11 6.25
C ILE A 92 9.24 -1.16 4.78
N ALA A 93 8.47 -0.61 3.85
CA ALA A 93 8.85 -0.57 2.44
C ALA A 93 10.07 0.33 2.18
N ILE A 94 10.14 1.50 2.83
CA ILE A 94 11.30 2.39 2.73
C ILE A 94 12.53 1.72 3.37
N ASP A 95 12.38 1.08 4.53
CA ASP A 95 13.47 0.32 5.16
C ASP A 95 14.00 -0.80 4.25
N GLU A 96 13.11 -1.55 3.59
CA GLU A 96 13.50 -2.60 2.64
C GLU A 96 14.28 -2.01 1.46
N LEU A 97 13.79 -0.91 0.88
CA LEU A 97 14.45 -0.21 -0.22
C LEU A 97 15.89 0.18 0.17
N LEU A 98 16.05 0.88 1.30
CA LEU A 98 17.35 1.37 1.76
C LEU A 98 18.30 0.26 2.24
N SER A 99 17.76 -0.86 2.73
CA SER A 99 18.55 -2.04 3.11
C SER A 99 19.05 -2.84 1.91
N SER A 100 18.45 -2.63 0.74
CA SER A 100 18.84 -3.31 -0.49
C SER A 100 20.10 -2.69 -1.10
N SER A 101 20.27 -1.37 -0.96
CA SER A 101 21.43 -0.60 -1.45
C SER A 101 22.69 -0.78 -0.61
N SER A 102 22.55 -1.06 0.69
CA SER A 102 23.71 -1.26 1.58
C SER A 102 24.43 -2.59 1.41
N LYS A 103 23.92 -3.54 0.62
CA LYS A 103 24.50 -4.90 0.46
C LYS A 103 25.68 -4.98 -0.53
N MET A 104 26.10 -3.87 -1.13
CA MET A 104 27.15 -3.85 -2.16
C MET A 104 28.54 -3.37 -1.69
N ASP A 105 28.69 -2.85 -0.46
CA ASP A 105 29.96 -2.23 -0.03
C ASP A 105 30.90 -3.13 0.80
N CYS A 106 30.65 -4.45 0.86
CA CYS A 106 31.54 -5.41 1.51
C CYS A 106 32.18 -6.37 0.50
N GLY A 107 33.06 -5.80 -0.34
CA GLY A 107 33.86 -6.52 -1.34
C GLY A 107 35.29 -5.99 -1.46
N GLY A 108 35.90 -5.54 -0.35
CA GLY A 108 37.31 -5.15 -0.27
C GLY A 108 38.11 -6.17 0.53
N ALA A 109 38.99 -6.90 -0.13
CA ALA A 109 39.83 -7.93 0.44
C ALA A 109 40.77 -7.41 1.55
N ASN A 110 40.92 -8.20 2.63
CA ASN A 110 42.25 -8.43 3.17
C ASN A 110 42.36 -9.87 3.70
N GLU A 111 42.99 -10.71 2.88
CA GLU A 111 43.48 -12.01 3.29
C GLU A 111 44.52 -11.84 4.40
N ASN A 112 44.35 -12.53 5.53
CA ASN A 112 45.51 -13.03 6.23
C ASN A 112 45.24 -14.42 6.81
N LYS A 113 46.11 -15.34 6.37
CA LYS A 113 46.11 -16.79 6.56
C LYS A 113 46.21 -17.17 8.04
N HIS A 114 45.47 -18.20 8.46
CA HIS A 114 45.99 -19.32 9.26
C HIS A 114 44.97 -20.47 9.39
N GLY A 115 45.43 -21.72 9.20
CA GLY A 115 44.82 -22.88 9.85
C GLY A 115 44.28 -24.02 8.97
N LYS A 116 45.20 -24.88 8.52
CA LYS A 116 44.98 -26.26 8.01
C LYS A 116 43.83 -27.03 8.69
N ARG A 117 43.05 -27.79 7.91
CA ARG A 117 42.81 -29.24 8.12
C ARG A 117 42.18 -29.91 6.89
N LYS A 118 42.54 -31.19 6.73
CA LYS A 118 42.51 -32.07 5.54
C LYS A 118 41.41 -33.15 5.72
N ARG A 119 40.77 -33.60 4.63
CA ARG A 119 40.14 -34.94 4.35
C ARG A 119 39.17 -34.78 3.16
N GLU A 120 39.49 -35.13 1.91
CA GLU A 120 39.58 -36.43 1.20
C GLU A 120 38.24 -37.15 0.89
N GLY A 121 37.93 -37.27 -0.43
CA GLY A 121 37.04 -38.23 -1.14
C GLY A 121 35.56 -37.84 -1.30
N GLY A 122 34.85 -37.92 -2.43
CA GLY A 122 35.10 -38.37 -3.82
C GLY A 122 33.78 -38.30 -4.63
N ASP A 123 33.90 -37.94 -5.91
CA ASP A 123 33.13 -38.28 -7.13
C ASP A 123 31.59 -38.17 -7.19
N ASN A 124 31.07 -37.26 -8.03
CA ASN A 124 30.27 -37.62 -9.21
C ASN A 124 29.99 -36.43 -10.15
N GLU A 125 30.08 -36.73 -11.44
CA GLU A 125 29.94 -35.85 -12.60
C GLU A 125 28.47 -35.52 -12.92
N GLY A 126 28.27 -34.30 -13.44
CA GLY A 126 27.44 -34.02 -14.61
C GLY A 126 25.92 -34.09 -14.46
N ASP A 127 25.28 -32.91 -14.37
CA ASP A 127 24.13 -32.65 -15.24
C ASP A 127 24.13 -31.20 -15.70
N ASN A 128 24.05 -31.01 -17.02
CA ASN A 128 24.04 -29.72 -17.68
C ASN A 128 22.60 -29.24 -17.75
N ASP A 129 22.21 -28.28 -16.91
CA ASP A 129 21.00 -27.52 -17.15
C ASP A 129 21.35 -26.08 -17.55
N LYS A 130 21.25 -25.83 -18.86
CA LYS A 130 21.30 -24.50 -19.44
C LYS A 130 19.94 -23.85 -19.20
N GLY A 131 19.79 -23.21 -18.05
CA GLY A 131 18.71 -22.27 -17.78
C GLY A 131 19.14 -20.86 -18.14
N ASP A 132 18.45 -20.26 -19.10
CA ASP A 132 18.75 -18.95 -19.68
C ASP A 132 18.92 -17.83 -18.65
N ALA A 133 20.09 -17.19 -18.69
CA ALA A 133 20.38 -15.97 -17.96
C ALA A 133 19.58 -14.80 -18.55
N ILE A 134 18.37 -14.58 -18.04
CA ILE A 134 17.73 -13.26 -18.14
C ILE A 134 18.48 -12.37 -17.14
N GLY A 135 19.40 -11.57 -17.67
CA GLY A 135 20.20 -10.62 -16.90
C GLY A 135 19.31 -9.69 -16.08
N SER A 136 19.19 -9.96 -14.78
CA SER A 136 18.58 -9.06 -13.82
C SER A 136 19.53 -7.89 -13.60
N THR A 137 19.38 -6.83 -14.41
CA THR A 137 19.95 -5.52 -14.11
C THR A 137 19.37 -5.08 -12.76
N ARG A 138 20.13 -5.24 -11.67
CA ARG A 138 19.75 -4.71 -10.35
C ARG A 138 19.95 -3.21 -10.42
N CYS A 139 18.86 -2.48 -10.57
CA CYS A 139 18.83 -1.05 -10.31
C CYS A 139 19.01 -0.89 -8.80
N ASP A 140 20.10 -0.25 -8.41
CA ASP A 140 20.36 0.10 -7.02
C ASP A 140 19.58 1.39 -6.72
N TYR A 141 18.79 1.41 -5.65
CA TYR A 141 17.95 2.56 -5.30
C TYR A 141 18.46 3.18 -4.01
N GLY A 142 18.79 4.47 -4.02
CA GLY A 142 19.13 5.27 -2.86
C GLY A 142 17.95 6.05 -2.27
N PRO A 143 18.16 6.77 -1.15
CA PRO A 143 17.17 7.69 -0.58
C PRO A 143 16.66 8.75 -1.56
N GLU A 144 17.54 9.24 -2.44
CA GLU A 144 17.22 10.23 -3.46
C GLU A 144 16.26 9.72 -4.54
N ASP A 145 16.24 8.41 -4.79
CA ASP A 145 15.43 7.82 -5.84
C ASP A 145 13.94 7.75 -5.46
N LEU A 146 13.59 7.85 -4.17
CA LEU A 146 12.19 7.91 -3.73
C LEU A 146 11.39 8.99 -4.46
N LYS A 147 12.05 10.09 -4.87
CA LYS A 147 11.44 11.19 -5.63
C LYS A 147 10.91 10.79 -7.00
N SER A 148 11.35 9.64 -7.50
CA SER A 148 10.93 9.07 -8.79
C SER A 148 9.99 7.87 -8.64
N LEU A 149 9.77 7.38 -7.41
CA LEU A 149 8.99 6.18 -7.14
C LEU A 149 7.53 6.48 -6.82
N ASP A 150 6.68 5.52 -7.16
CA ASP A 150 5.28 5.49 -6.74
C ASP A 150 5.09 4.56 -5.56
N LEU A 151 4.21 4.93 -4.63
CA LEU A 151 3.71 4.04 -3.59
C LEU A 151 2.31 3.57 -3.96
N TYR A 152 2.06 2.26 -3.89
CA TYR A 152 0.72 1.68 -3.91
C TYR A 152 0.42 1.12 -2.53
N VAL A 153 -0.65 1.58 -1.88
CA VAL A 153 -0.98 1.21 -0.51
C VAL A 153 -2.47 0.93 -0.34
N THR A 154 -2.81 -0.14 0.37
CA THR A 154 -4.21 -0.58 0.52
C THR A 154 -5.10 0.43 1.24
N ILE A 155 -4.58 1.13 2.25
CA ILE A 155 -5.28 2.15 3.03
C ILE A 155 -4.52 3.47 2.92
N GLU A 156 -5.23 4.59 2.83
CA GLU A 156 -4.63 5.92 2.80
C GLU A 156 -3.58 6.10 3.93
N PRO A 157 -2.36 6.58 3.60
CA PRO A 157 -1.32 6.83 4.57
C PRO A 157 -1.80 7.69 5.71
N CYS A 158 -1.45 7.31 6.94
CA CYS A 158 -1.77 8.15 8.09
C CYS A 158 -0.89 9.43 8.10
N ILE A 159 -1.26 10.43 8.90
CA ILE A 159 -0.51 11.71 9.05
C ILE A 159 1.01 11.49 9.20
N MET A 160 1.42 10.51 10.02
CA MET A 160 2.83 10.17 10.22
C MET A 160 3.50 9.64 8.94
N CYS A 161 2.84 8.70 8.24
CA CYS A 161 3.37 8.13 7.00
C CYS A 161 3.36 9.16 5.87
N ALA A 162 2.31 9.97 5.76
CA ALA A 162 2.22 11.05 4.79
C ALA A 162 3.36 12.07 4.96
N SER A 163 3.65 12.47 6.21
CA SER A 163 4.78 13.38 6.50
C SER A 163 6.13 12.75 6.18
N LEU A 164 6.32 11.44 6.44
CA LEU A 164 7.52 10.71 6.03
C LEU A 164 7.70 10.77 4.51
N LEU A 165 6.64 10.44 3.77
CA LEU A 165 6.65 10.42 2.30
C LEU A 165 6.95 11.80 1.71
N GLN A 166 6.40 12.86 2.31
CA GLN A 166 6.68 14.24 1.92
C GLN A 166 8.14 14.62 2.16
N GLN A 167 8.72 14.25 3.30
CA GLN A 167 10.13 14.53 3.63
C GLN A 167 11.11 13.86 2.66
N PHE A 168 10.78 12.67 2.16
CA PHE A 168 11.55 12.02 1.09
C PHE A 168 11.18 12.53 -0.31
N GLY A 169 10.07 13.26 -0.44
CA GLY A 169 9.57 13.85 -1.67
C GLY A 169 9.10 12.83 -2.68
N ILE A 170 8.40 11.77 -2.23
CA ILE A 170 7.92 10.70 -3.11
C ILE A 170 7.17 11.24 -4.34
N ARG A 171 7.21 10.55 -5.48
CA ARG A 171 6.57 11.06 -6.70
C ARG A 171 5.04 11.11 -6.58
N LYS A 172 4.44 9.96 -6.24
CA LYS A 172 2.98 9.77 -6.23
C LYS A 172 2.57 8.64 -5.30
N VAL A 173 1.38 8.78 -4.71
CA VAL A 173 0.76 7.75 -3.86
C VAL A 173 -0.59 7.34 -4.45
N TRP A 174 -0.73 6.04 -4.71
CA TRP A 174 -1.95 5.37 -5.10
C TRP A 174 -2.49 4.63 -3.89
N TYR A 175 -3.75 4.85 -3.51
CA TYR A 175 -4.33 4.15 -2.38
C TYR A 175 -5.73 3.58 -2.63
N GLY A 176 -6.07 2.53 -1.89
CA GLY A 176 -7.36 1.87 -1.99
C GLY A 176 -8.45 2.61 -1.22
N ALA A 177 -8.57 2.32 0.08
CA ALA A 177 -9.60 2.95 0.92
C ALA A 177 -9.07 4.17 1.67
N VAL A 178 -9.93 5.17 1.86
CA VAL A 178 -9.68 6.36 2.69
C VAL A 178 -9.49 5.95 4.16
N ASN A 179 -8.68 6.70 4.89
CA ASN A 179 -8.41 6.51 6.31
C ASN A 179 -9.10 7.61 7.12
N ASP A 180 -10.37 7.39 7.43
CA ASP A 180 -11.25 8.39 8.07
C ASP A 180 -10.80 8.85 9.47
N LYS A 181 -9.87 8.12 10.11
CA LYS A 181 -9.43 8.42 11.48
C LYS A 181 -8.10 9.14 11.55
N PHE A 182 -7.19 8.82 10.63
CA PHE A 182 -5.81 9.27 10.70
C PHE A 182 -5.22 9.68 9.34
N GLY A 183 -6.03 9.77 8.28
CA GLY A 183 -5.59 10.01 6.90
C GLY A 183 -4.84 11.33 6.73
N GLY A 184 -3.65 11.26 6.16
CA GLY A 184 -2.78 12.41 5.89
C GLY A 184 -2.82 12.90 4.44
N ASN A 185 -3.62 12.26 3.58
CA ASN A 185 -3.70 12.55 2.14
C ASN A 185 -5.09 13.07 1.73
N GLY A 186 -5.84 13.67 2.67
CA GLY A 186 -7.18 14.20 2.46
C GLY A 186 -8.26 13.62 3.37
N GLY A 187 -8.02 12.46 4.00
CA GLY A 187 -9.00 11.87 4.92
C GLY A 187 -9.20 12.68 6.21
N VAL A 188 -8.12 13.22 6.79
CA VAL A 188 -8.16 14.09 7.97
C VAL A 188 -7.35 15.36 7.75
N LEU A 189 -6.11 15.24 7.26
CA LEU A 189 -5.24 16.35 6.92
C LEU A 189 -4.73 16.21 5.49
N ASN A 190 -4.27 17.33 4.92
CA ASN A 190 -3.66 17.40 3.59
C ASN A 190 -2.13 17.48 3.66
N ILE A 191 -1.47 16.56 4.37
CA ILE A 191 0.00 16.58 4.54
C ILE A 191 0.74 16.50 3.19
N HIS A 192 0.19 15.75 2.23
CA HIS A 192 0.73 15.64 0.87
C HIS A 192 0.84 16.98 0.08
N ARG A 193 0.24 18.06 0.59
CA ARG A 193 0.24 19.41 -0.02
C ARG A 193 0.54 20.47 1.04
N GLY A 194 1.54 21.30 0.80
CA GLY A 194 1.89 22.40 1.70
C GLY A 194 2.15 21.96 3.15
N ASN A 195 2.48 20.68 3.36
CA ASN A 195 2.65 20.06 4.69
C ASN A 195 1.44 20.26 5.63
N GLY A 196 0.22 20.26 5.07
CA GLY A 196 -1.01 20.45 5.83
C GLY A 196 -1.27 21.90 6.28
N ILE A 197 -0.57 22.88 5.71
CA ILE A 197 -0.94 24.29 5.86
C ILE A 197 -2.28 24.50 5.14
N PHE A 198 -3.30 24.87 5.92
CA PHE A 198 -4.58 25.34 5.39
C PHE A 198 -4.43 26.82 5.05
N ASP A 199 -4.76 27.21 3.82
CA ASP A 199 -4.98 28.63 3.56
C ASP A 199 -6.11 29.11 4.47
N SER A 200 -5.93 30.29 5.08
CA SER A 200 -6.86 30.84 6.09
C SER A 200 -8.30 31.04 5.61
N ASN A 201 -8.60 30.76 4.34
CA ASN A 201 -9.92 30.83 3.73
C ASN A 201 -10.65 29.48 3.71
N ASP A 202 -9.97 28.36 3.95
CA ASP A 202 -10.56 27.00 3.94
C ASP A 202 -10.94 26.50 5.34
N ALA A 203 -10.72 27.32 6.36
CA ALA A 203 -11.30 27.11 7.68
C ALA A 203 -12.81 27.39 7.59
N ALA A 204 -13.57 26.40 7.12
CA ALA A 204 -15.02 26.41 7.15
C ALA A 204 -15.50 26.57 8.59
N GLU A 205 -15.76 27.82 8.96
CA GLU A 205 -17.06 28.33 9.39
C GLU A 205 -17.94 27.31 10.13
N ASP A 206 -17.69 27.21 11.43
CA ASP A 206 -18.72 26.85 12.40
C ASP A 206 -19.70 28.05 12.52
N GLY A 207 -20.63 28.16 11.57
CA GLY A 207 -21.88 28.90 11.78
C GLY A 207 -22.13 30.16 10.93
N GLU A 208 -23.34 30.14 10.36
CA GLU A 208 -24.14 31.21 9.75
C GLU A 208 -24.05 31.45 8.23
N GLU A 209 -25.26 31.44 7.64
CA GLU A 209 -25.60 31.39 6.22
C GLU A 209 -25.28 32.69 5.44
N ASP A 210 -25.33 32.52 4.11
CA ASP A 210 -25.52 33.55 3.09
C ASP A 210 -24.31 34.41 2.65
N ASN A 211 -23.46 33.79 1.82
CA ASN A 211 -23.17 34.38 0.50
C ASN A 211 -22.61 33.35 -0.50
N LYS A 212 -23.40 33.08 -1.54
CA LYS A 212 -22.90 32.42 -2.76
C LYS A 212 -21.84 33.31 -3.40
N LYS A 213 -20.56 32.96 -3.22
CA LYS A 213 -19.50 33.42 -4.13
C LYS A 213 -19.37 32.42 -5.26
N GLU A 214 -19.50 32.93 -6.48
CA GLU A 214 -19.31 32.22 -7.72
C GLU A 214 -17.90 31.60 -7.74
N LYS A 215 -17.80 30.33 -8.14
CA LYS A 215 -16.54 29.62 -8.40
C LYS A 215 -15.82 30.32 -9.57
N GLY A 216 -15.01 31.33 -9.26
CA GLY A 216 -14.01 31.86 -10.17
C GLY A 216 -12.73 31.06 -9.97
N ASP A 217 -12.29 30.38 -11.03
CA ASP A 217 -10.93 29.91 -11.32
C ASP A 217 -9.90 30.11 -10.17
N GLU A 218 -9.94 29.25 -9.15
CA GLU A 218 -8.98 29.27 -8.05
C GLU A 218 -7.61 28.82 -8.59
N GLU A 219 -6.70 29.78 -8.68
CA GLU A 219 -5.29 29.58 -9.04
C GLU A 219 -4.65 28.73 -7.93
N TRP A 220 -4.35 27.47 -8.26
CA TRP A 220 -3.77 26.50 -7.33
C TRP A 220 -2.42 27.01 -6.78
N PRO A 221 -2.15 26.91 -5.46
CA PRO A 221 -0.87 27.33 -4.90
C PRO A 221 0.29 26.58 -5.55
N GLU A 222 1.41 27.27 -5.80
CA GLU A 222 2.59 26.66 -6.40
C GLU A 222 3.07 25.46 -5.57
N LYS A 223 3.35 24.34 -6.26
CA LYS A 223 3.79 23.08 -5.64
C LYS A 223 5.01 23.31 -4.75
N GLN A 224 4.89 23.01 -3.45
CA GLN A 224 5.99 23.19 -2.50
C GLN A 224 6.99 22.03 -2.60
N GLU A 225 8.21 22.25 -2.10
CA GLU A 225 9.22 21.18 -2.05
C GLU A 225 8.70 20.01 -1.19
N GLY A 226 8.72 18.81 -1.76
CA GLY A 226 8.26 17.58 -1.10
C GLY A 226 6.79 17.22 -1.36
N ASP A 227 5.99 18.13 -1.91
CA ASP A 227 4.59 17.84 -2.26
C ASP A 227 4.51 16.72 -3.31
N TYR A 228 3.50 15.87 -3.16
CA TYR A 228 3.31 14.69 -4.00
C TYR A 228 1.87 14.50 -4.42
N GLU A 229 1.70 13.82 -5.56
CA GLU A 229 0.38 13.52 -6.10
C GLU A 229 -0.26 12.35 -5.36
N VAL A 230 -1.59 12.39 -5.24
CA VAL A 230 -2.36 11.30 -4.63
C VAL A 230 -3.51 10.89 -5.55
N SER A 231 -3.80 9.60 -5.60
CA SER A 231 -4.98 9.05 -6.28
C SER A 231 -5.58 7.93 -5.42
N GLY A 232 -6.81 8.13 -4.98
CA GLY A 232 -7.52 7.23 -4.06
C GLY A 232 -8.63 6.44 -4.75
N GLY A 233 -9.02 5.31 -4.18
CA GLY A 233 -10.17 4.51 -4.63
C GLY A 233 -9.81 3.23 -5.41
N TRP A 234 -8.52 2.89 -5.53
CA TRP A 234 -8.07 1.73 -6.30
C TRP A 234 -8.27 0.41 -5.53
N LEU A 235 -9.17 -0.47 -6.00
CA LEU A 235 -9.55 -1.71 -5.29
C LEU A 235 -10.00 -1.43 -3.84
N ARG A 236 -10.80 -0.37 -3.69
CA ARG A 236 -11.28 0.14 -2.41
C ARG A 236 -12.09 -0.90 -1.65
N GLU A 237 -12.97 -1.60 -2.33
CA GLU A 237 -13.86 -2.60 -1.75
C GLU A 237 -13.06 -3.73 -1.11
N GLU A 238 -12.05 -4.25 -1.81
CA GLU A 238 -11.16 -5.28 -1.30
C GLU A 238 -10.35 -4.80 -0.10
N ALA A 239 -9.83 -3.57 -0.15
CA ALA A 239 -9.12 -2.96 0.97
C ALA A 239 -10.01 -2.76 2.22
N ILE A 240 -11.29 -2.42 2.04
CA ILE A 240 -12.25 -2.32 3.13
C ILE A 240 -12.58 -3.72 3.69
N VAL A 241 -12.83 -4.70 2.81
CA VAL A 241 -13.19 -6.07 3.22
C VAL A 241 -12.06 -6.70 4.03
N ILE A 242 -10.80 -6.56 3.61
CA ILE A 242 -9.68 -7.11 4.36
C ILE A 242 -9.53 -6.47 5.74
N LEU A 243 -9.74 -5.15 5.84
CA LEU A 243 -9.70 -4.44 7.11
C LEU A 243 -10.86 -4.85 8.03
N ARG A 244 -12.06 -5.04 7.49
CA ARG A 244 -13.22 -5.54 8.26
C ARG A 244 -12.98 -6.95 8.79
N ARG A 245 -12.32 -7.83 8.03
CA ARG A 245 -11.94 -9.18 8.50
C ARG A 245 -11.09 -9.11 9.76
N PHE A 246 -10.12 -8.20 9.83
CA PHE A 246 -9.29 -8.00 11.04
C PHE A 246 -10.11 -7.56 12.26
N TYR A 247 -11.08 -6.65 12.10
CA TYR A 247 -11.89 -6.19 13.24
C TYR A 247 -12.87 -7.23 13.79
N VAL A 248 -13.33 -8.14 12.93
CA VAL A 248 -14.21 -9.27 13.31
C VAL A 248 -13.41 -10.40 13.98
N GLN A 249 -12.13 -10.56 13.67
CA GLN A 249 -11.26 -11.52 14.37
C GLN A 249 -11.27 -11.25 15.89
N GLU A 250 -11.40 -12.34 16.66
CA GLU A 250 -11.30 -12.32 18.11
C GLU A 250 -9.84 -12.10 18.52
N ASN A 251 -9.58 -11.01 19.25
CA ASN A 251 -8.25 -10.79 19.81
C ASN A 251 -8.14 -11.55 21.14
N GLY A 252 -7.69 -12.81 21.08
CA GLY A 252 -7.49 -13.65 22.26
C GLY A 252 -6.39 -13.16 23.22
N ARG A 253 -5.65 -12.09 22.88
CA ARG A 253 -4.61 -11.48 23.72
C ARG A 253 -5.09 -10.25 24.49
N ALA A 254 -6.35 -9.84 24.32
CA ALA A 254 -6.90 -8.72 25.07
C ALA A 254 -6.95 -9.06 26.59
N PRO A 255 -6.57 -8.11 27.49
CA PRO A 255 -6.63 -8.33 28.94
C PRO A 255 -8.02 -8.75 29.42
N GLU A 256 -9.05 -8.24 28.74
CA GLU A 256 -10.43 -8.71 28.83
C GLU A 256 -10.93 -9.01 27.41
N PRO A 257 -10.94 -10.28 26.96
CA PRO A 257 -11.45 -10.61 25.64
C PRO A 257 -12.96 -10.39 25.61
N ARG A 258 -13.38 -9.29 24.97
CA ARG A 258 -14.80 -9.07 24.65
C ARG A 258 -15.22 -10.08 23.61
N ASN A 259 -16.25 -10.87 23.92
CA ASN A 259 -16.83 -11.85 23.01
C ASN A 259 -17.37 -11.11 21.75
N LYS A 260 -16.79 -11.40 20.57
CA LYS A 260 -17.15 -10.70 19.31
C LYS A 260 -18.07 -11.55 18.41
N LYS A 261 -18.60 -12.67 18.91
CA LYS A 261 -19.44 -13.62 18.14
C LYS A 261 -20.63 -13.02 17.41
N GLU A 262 -21.13 -11.86 17.84
CA GLU A 262 -22.28 -11.17 17.22
C GLU A 262 -21.89 -10.16 16.12
N ARG A 263 -20.59 -9.92 15.87
CA ARG A 263 -20.17 -8.98 14.81
C ARG A 263 -20.26 -9.65 13.44
N ILE A 264 -21.29 -9.29 12.68
CA ILE A 264 -21.48 -9.73 11.31
C ILE A 264 -20.49 -8.98 10.40
N LEU A 265 -19.71 -9.73 9.63
CA LEU A 265 -18.87 -9.17 8.57
C LEU A 265 -19.77 -8.66 7.44
N LYS A 266 -19.95 -7.35 7.35
CA LYS A 266 -20.59 -6.73 6.18
C LYS A 266 -19.61 -6.77 5.02
N LEU A 267 -19.94 -7.50 3.96
CA LEU A 267 -19.15 -7.55 2.73
C LEU A 267 -19.55 -6.46 1.75
N ASP A 268 -20.79 -5.97 1.84
CA ASP A 268 -21.26 -4.87 1.01
C ASP A 268 -20.58 -3.56 1.41
N VAL A 269 -20.03 -2.87 0.41
CA VAL A 269 -19.36 -1.59 0.55
C VAL A 269 -20.18 -0.56 -0.21
N GLU A 270 -20.52 0.55 0.44
CA GLU A 270 -21.26 1.62 -0.20
C GLU A 270 -20.42 2.24 -1.34
N PRO A 271 -21.05 2.54 -2.49
CA PRO A 271 -20.36 3.12 -3.63
C PRO A 271 -19.84 4.51 -3.30
N MET A 272 -18.80 4.95 -4.00
CA MET A 272 -18.33 6.34 -3.90
C MET A 272 -19.41 7.28 -4.42
N ILE A 273 -19.82 8.26 -3.61
CA ILE A 273 -20.76 9.30 -4.01
C ILE A 273 -19.96 10.38 -4.75
N ASP A 274 -20.26 10.59 -6.04
CA ASP A 274 -19.73 11.72 -6.79
C ASP A 274 -20.43 13.01 -6.33
N PRO A 275 -19.73 14.00 -5.76
CA PRO A 275 -20.32 15.28 -5.36
C PRO A 275 -20.92 16.07 -6.54
N GLY A 276 -20.56 15.71 -7.79
CA GLY A 276 -21.08 16.31 -9.02
C GLY A 276 -22.37 15.69 -9.55
N ALA A 277 -22.77 14.51 -9.08
CA ALA A 277 -23.98 13.84 -9.51
C ALA A 277 -25.19 14.31 -8.69
N LYS A 278 -25.57 15.59 -8.81
CA LYS A 278 -26.93 16.00 -8.47
C LYS A 278 -27.86 15.38 -9.51
N GLY A 279 -28.43 14.22 -9.17
CA GLY A 279 -29.57 13.68 -9.87
C GLY A 279 -30.74 14.65 -9.75
N ASP A 280 -31.21 15.13 -10.89
CA ASP A 280 -32.53 15.71 -11.07
C ASP A 280 -33.58 14.69 -10.60
N GLU A 281 -34.03 14.80 -9.35
CA GLU A 281 -35.33 14.22 -8.96
C GLU A 281 -36.40 15.31 -9.06
N SER A 282 -36.77 15.60 -10.30
CA SER A 282 -38.09 16.12 -10.65
C SER A 282 -38.86 15.02 -11.37
N GLY A 283 -39.81 14.40 -10.68
CA GLY A 283 -40.72 13.38 -11.22
C GLY A 283 -41.76 12.96 -10.21
#